data_AF-A0A957DNA1-F1
#
_entry.id   AF-A0A957DNA1-F1
#
_cell.length_a   1.000
_cell.length_b   1.000
_cell.length_c   1.000
_cell.angle_alpha   90.00
_cell.angle_beta   90.00
_cell.angle_gamma   90.00
#
_symmetry.space_group_name_H-M   'P 1'
#
loop_
_entity.id
_entity.type
_entity.pdbx_description
1 polymer ?
#
loop_
_entity_poly.entity_id
_entity_poly.type
_entity_poly.pdbx_seq_one_letter_code
_entity_poly.pdbx_strand_id
1 'polypeptide(L)'
;MSKAKLSASEWELVKDAPFWVNAAMSAADGRVALIVQRKEAKALSQAMEAYKSNNQLVRDVVANEDDPDKAVGKASQNDAEVALGRISRVVESKLGADDLDEFNAFLLSIARSVAEAAGEGVLGIGKNTSDEESEMLQKLAKVLQATPAHKKARRQAKQTAEKEEREAAAAAQAKAAAQAKAAAEAKAKAEAKAKAEATAKAQEEAKQAKAAAEIQAKMAAQQRKRDAEAKARDLAMAKEKAEREAEAQAAAEAKAVAEAEAVAKAASQSRFKEFIAEHKVVSGENLSFISQKYYNTQANWRLIYEANQDVIGDNPNLIRVGQVLKIPKL
;
A
#
# COMPACT_ATOMS: atom_id res chain seq x y z
N MET A 1 5.33 -33.41 41.17
CA MET A 1 4.34 -34.18 41.95
C MET A 1 4.08 -35.49 41.22
N SER A 2 4.75 -36.58 41.58
CA SER A 2 4.46 -37.94 41.04
C SER A 2 2.98 -38.27 41.20
N LYS A 3 2.41 -37.87 42.35
CA LYS A 3 0.97 -37.88 42.66
C LYS A 3 0.09 -37.06 41.69
N ALA A 4 0.62 -36.08 40.97
CA ALA A 4 -0.17 -35.30 40.00
C ALA A 4 -0.25 -35.96 38.62
N LYS A 5 0.65 -36.89 38.31
CA LYS A 5 0.62 -37.65 37.04
C LYS A 5 -0.17 -38.96 37.17
N LEU A 6 -0.38 -39.43 38.40
CA LEU A 6 -1.17 -40.62 38.73
C LEU A 6 -2.58 -40.21 39.19
N SER A 7 -3.59 -40.97 38.81
CA SER A 7 -4.92 -40.88 39.42
C SER A 7 -4.90 -41.39 40.86
N ALA A 8 -5.93 -41.08 41.64
CA ALA A 8 -6.02 -41.51 43.04
C ALA A 8 -5.95 -43.04 43.16
N SER A 9 -6.66 -43.78 42.31
CA SER A 9 -6.64 -45.25 42.30
C SER A 9 -5.31 -45.84 41.84
N GLU A 10 -4.62 -45.20 40.89
CA GLU A 10 -3.27 -45.61 40.49
C GLU A 10 -2.26 -45.36 41.61
N TRP A 11 -2.40 -44.25 42.36
CA TRP A 11 -1.56 -43.97 43.52
C TRP A 11 -1.76 -45.00 44.64
N GLU A 12 -3.00 -45.37 44.96
CA GLU A 12 -3.30 -46.45 45.92
C GLU A 12 -2.60 -47.77 45.54
N LEU A 13 -2.58 -48.10 44.24
CA LEU A 13 -1.90 -49.30 43.77
C LEU A 13 -0.36 -49.19 43.92
N VAL A 14 0.21 -48.03 43.56
CA VAL A 14 1.67 -47.83 43.53
C VAL A 14 2.26 -47.67 44.93
N LYS A 15 1.54 -47.02 45.85
CA LYS A 15 1.98 -46.85 47.24
C LYS A 15 2.07 -48.19 47.98
N ASP A 16 1.21 -49.14 47.62
CA ASP A 16 1.18 -50.47 48.22
C ASP A 16 2.22 -51.44 47.65
N ALA A 17 2.99 -51.04 46.62
CA ALA A 17 3.93 -51.91 45.93
C ALA A 17 4.96 -52.60 46.86
N PRO A 18 5.56 -51.94 47.87
CA PRO A 18 6.46 -52.59 48.82
C PRO A 18 5.79 -53.74 49.59
N PHE A 19 4.51 -53.57 49.93
CA PHE A 19 3.73 -54.56 50.66
C PHE A 19 3.32 -55.73 49.75
N TRP A 20 3.01 -55.48 48.48
CA TRP A 20 2.79 -56.53 47.48
C TRP A 20 4.05 -57.38 47.26
N VAL A 21 5.24 -56.77 47.27
CA VAL A 21 6.52 -57.50 47.23
C VAL A 21 6.68 -58.39 48.46
N ASN A 22 6.40 -57.85 49.65
CA ASN A 22 6.48 -58.63 50.89
C ASN A 22 5.49 -59.80 50.89
N ALA A 23 4.26 -59.59 50.40
CA ALA A 23 3.26 -60.65 50.26
C ALA A 23 3.71 -61.75 49.29
N ALA A 24 4.34 -61.39 48.16
CA ALA A 24 4.90 -62.35 47.21
C ALA A 24 6.03 -63.21 47.83
N MET A 25 6.90 -62.60 48.62
CA MET A 25 8.00 -63.30 49.30
C MET A 25 7.47 -64.23 50.40
N SER A 26 6.55 -63.75 51.24
CA SER A 26 5.97 -64.52 52.35
C SER A 26 5.15 -65.72 51.85
N ALA A 27 4.41 -65.56 50.74
CA ALA A 27 3.63 -66.64 50.14
C ALA A 27 4.50 -67.77 49.56
N ALA A 28 5.72 -67.48 49.13
CA ALA A 28 6.61 -68.46 48.49
C ALA A 28 7.37 -69.33 49.48
N ASP A 29 7.69 -68.79 50.66
CA ASP A 29 8.34 -69.54 51.74
C ASP A 29 7.35 -70.46 52.49
N GLY A 30 6.03 -70.24 52.32
CA GLY A 30 4.98 -71.03 52.96
C GLY A 30 4.97 -70.93 54.50
N ARG A 31 5.77 -70.03 55.09
CA ARG A 31 5.94 -69.88 56.54
C ARG A 31 4.85 -68.98 57.11
N VAL A 32 3.81 -69.61 57.67
CA VAL A 32 2.70 -68.94 58.37
C VAL A 32 3.05 -68.60 59.84
N ALA A 33 4.30 -68.81 60.26
CA ALA A 33 4.69 -68.58 61.65
C ALA A 33 4.66 -67.07 61.99
N LEU A 34 3.80 -66.69 62.94
CA LEU A 34 3.54 -65.30 63.36
C LEU A 34 4.81 -64.54 63.81
N ILE A 35 5.87 -65.25 64.23
CA ILE A 35 7.18 -64.69 64.60
C ILE A 35 7.98 -64.26 63.36
N VAL A 36 7.92 -65.03 62.27
CA VAL A 36 8.60 -64.73 61.01
C VAL A 36 7.95 -63.53 60.35
N GLN A 37 6.62 -63.44 60.36
CA GLN A 37 5.87 -62.28 59.86
C GLN A 37 6.27 -60.95 60.54
N ARG A 38 6.55 -60.96 61.85
CA ARG A 38 7.03 -59.76 62.56
C ARG A 38 8.46 -59.39 62.18
N LYS A 39 9.33 -60.37 61.94
CA LYS A 39 10.71 -60.13 61.46
C LYS A 39 10.70 -59.56 60.04
N GLU A 40 9.92 -60.14 59.14
CA GLU A 40 9.75 -59.70 57.75
C GLU A 40 9.17 -58.28 57.68
N ALA A 41 8.13 -57.97 58.45
CA ALA A 41 7.54 -56.63 58.51
C ALA A 41 8.55 -55.57 59.02
N LYS A 42 9.38 -55.94 60.00
CA LYS A 42 10.46 -55.07 60.48
C LYS A 42 11.54 -54.88 59.42
N ALA A 43 11.92 -55.94 58.71
CA ALA A 43 12.90 -55.88 57.62
C ALA A 43 12.39 -55.01 56.45
N LEU A 44 11.10 -55.10 56.11
CA LEU A 44 10.44 -54.24 55.12
C LEU A 44 10.53 -52.75 55.52
N SER A 45 10.14 -52.40 56.75
CA SER A 45 10.23 -51.03 57.25
C SER A 45 11.68 -50.52 57.23
N GLN A 46 12.64 -51.31 57.72
CA GLN A 46 14.05 -50.95 57.70
C GLN A 46 14.60 -50.80 56.27
N ALA A 47 14.19 -51.65 55.34
CA ALA A 47 14.61 -51.57 53.94
C ALA A 47 14.06 -50.30 53.26
N MET A 48 12.84 -49.90 53.58
CA MET A 48 12.25 -48.64 53.09
C MET A 48 12.99 -47.41 53.64
N GLU A 49 13.23 -47.36 54.95
CA GLU A 49 13.94 -46.25 55.60
C GLU A 49 15.41 -46.13 55.15
N ALA A 50 16.09 -47.27 54.94
CA ALA A 50 17.47 -47.29 54.50
C ALA A 50 17.65 -46.88 53.03
N TYR A 51 16.60 -46.98 52.21
CA TYR A 51 16.71 -46.76 50.77
C TYR A 51 16.71 -45.27 50.41
N LYS A 52 17.89 -44.75 50.03
CA LYS A 52 18.05 -43.37 49.59
C LYS A 52 17.98 -43.29 48.07
N SER A 53 16.93 -42.64 47.56
CA SER A 53 16.76 -42.35 46.13
C SER A 53 16.58 -40.86 45.88
N ASN A 54 17.00 -40.41 44.70
CA ASN A 54 16.66 -39.09 44.16
C ASN A 54 15.34 -39.08 43.38
N ASN A 55 14.78 -40.27 43.11
CA ASN A 55 13.49 -40.41 42.46
C ASN A 55 12.36 -39.87 43.34
N GLN A 56 11.49 -39.02 42.78
CA GLN A 56 10.36 -38.49 43.53
C GLN A 56 9.31 -39.56 43.85
N LEU A 57 9.05 -40.51 42.95
CA LEU A 57 8.08 -41.59 43.21
C LEU A 57 8.51 -42.42 44.40
N VAL A 58 9.77 -42.85 44.44
CA VAL A 58 10.31 -43.67 45.54
C VAL A 58 10.23 -42.90 46.85
N ARG A 59 10.56 -41.61 46.87
CA ARG A 59 10.43 -40.77 48.07
C ARG A 59 8.99 -40.65 48.55
N ASP A 60 8.05 -40.42 47.63
CA ASP A 60 6.63 -40.29 47.97
C ASP A 60 6.06 -41.61 48.53
N VAL A 61 6.56 -42.76 48.06
CA VAL A 61 6.17 -44.08 48.57
C VAL A 61 6.81 -44.38 49.93
N VAL A 62 8.11 -44.10 50.10
CA VAL A 62 8.82 -44.31 51.38
C VAL A 62 8.30 -43.37 52.47
N ALA A 63 7.94 -42.13 52.14
CA ALA A 63 7.37 -41.18 53.09
C ALA A 63 5.89 -41.45 53.39
N ASN A 64 5.28 -42.46 52.77
CA ASN A 64 3.89 -42.80 53.04
C ASN A 64 3.77 -43.67 54.29
N GLU A 65 2.98 -43.21 55.26
CA GLU A 65 2.70 -43.91 56.51
C GLU A 65 1.30 -44.57 56.52
N ASP A 66 0.55 -44.48 55.41
CA ASP A 66 -0.76 -45.13 55.29
C ASP A 66 -0.64 -46.66 55.44
N ASP A 67 -1.63 -47.26 56.11
CA ASP A 67 -1.78 -48.71 56.15
C ASP A 67 -2.05 -49.27 54.73
N PRO A 68 -1.45 -50.43 54.37
CA PRO A 68 -1.69 -51.06 53.07
C PRO A 68 -3.14 -51.54 52.97
N ASP A 69 -3.64 -51.71 51.74
CA ASP A 69 -4.96 -52.28 51.51
C ASP A 69 -5.09 -53.66 52.19
N LYS A 70 -6.24 -53.92 52.81
CA LYS A 70 -6.58 -55.21 53.44
C LYS A 70 -6.45 -56.38 52.47
N ALA A 71 -6.58 -56.14 51.16
CA ALA A 71 -6.37 -57.12 50.11
C ALA A 71 -4.91 -57.63 50.07
N VAL A 72 -3.92 -56.80 50.38
CA VAL A 72 -2.50 -57.16 50.37
C VAL A 72 -2.20 -58.25 51.41
N GLY A 73 -2.78 -58.14 52.60
CA GLY A 73 -2.56 -59.09 53.71
C GLY A 73 -3.16 -60.48 53.49
N LYS A 74 -4.02 -60.67 52.49
CA LYS A 74 -4.64 -61.97 52.15
C LYS A 74 -4.28 -62.44 50.74
N ALA A 75 -3.40 -61.71 50.06
CA ALA A 75 -3.07 -61.96 48.67
C ALA A 75 -2.33 -63.29 48.50
N SER A 76 -2.68 -64.03 47.43
CA SER A 76 -1.84 -65.12 46.96
C SER A 76 -0.61 -64.58 46.23
N GLN A 77 0.39 -65.44 46.03
CA GLN A 77 1.56 -65.11 45.20
C GLN A 77 1.14 -64.58 43.81
N ASN A 78 0.14 -65.20 43.18
CA ASN A 78 -0.34 -64.80 41.86
C ASN A 78 -1.01 -63.42 41.88
N ASP A 79 -1.75 -63.08 42.94
CA ASP A 79 -2.37 -61.75 43.08
C ASP A 79 -1.30 -60.65 43.20
N ALA A 80 -0.24 -60.93 43.96
CA ALA A 80 0.89 -60.03 44.09
C ALA A 80 1.65 -59.84 42.76
N GLU A 81 1.89 -60.91 42.01
CA GLU A 81 2.51 -60.83 40.68
C GLU A 81 1.66 -60.02 39.70
N VAL A 82 0.33 -60.21 39.71
CA VAL A 82 -0.59 -59.43 38.87
C VAL A 82 -0.61 -57.96 39.27
N ALA A 83 -0.64 -57.64 40.57
CA ALA A 83 -0.60 -56.28 41.07
C ALA A 83 0.70 -55.58 40.66
N LEU A 84 1.85 -56.20 40.87
CA LEU A 84 3.17 -55.66 40.53
C LEU A 84 3.36 -55.48 39.02
N GLY A 85 2.82 -56.38 38.19
CA GLY A 85 2.81 -56.24 36.74
C GLY A 85 1.88 -55.11 36.25
N ARG A 86 0.80 -54.79 36.98
CA ARG A 86 -0.04 -53.61 36.71
C ARG A 86 0.66 -52.32 37.12
N ILE A 87 1.27 -52.30 38.30
CA ILE A 87 2.06 -51.18 38.82
C ILE A 87 3.17 -50.81 37.83
N SER A 88 3.92 -51.81 37.35
CA SER A 88 5.00 -51.59 36.39
C SER A 88 4.51 -50.91 35.10
N ARG A 89 3.37 -51.35 34.56
CA ARG A 89 2.76 -50.74 33.36
C ARG A 89 2.25 -49.32 33.61
N VAL A 90 1.67 -49.05 34.77
CA VAL A 90 1.18 -47.72 35.15
C VAL A 90 2.36 -46.76 35.29
N VAL A 91 3.43 -47.19 35.99
CA VAL A 91 4.63 -46.36 36.17
C VAL A 91 5.33 -46.12 34.83
N GLU A 92 5.48 -47.13 33.97
CA GLU A 92 6.10 -46.96 32.64
C GLU A 92 5.32 -45.98 31.75
N SER A 93 4.00 -46.11 31.72
CA SER A 93 3.15 -45.29 30.83
C SER A 93 2.95 -43.85 31.31
N LYS A 94 2.95 -43.60 32.63
CA LYS A 94 2.65 -42.28 33.20
C LYS A 94 3.88 -41.50 33.63
N LEU A 95 4.89 -42.18 34.14
CA LEU A 95 6.09 -41.57 34.72
C LEU A 95 7.28 -41.73 33.78
N GLY A 96 7.42 -42.91 33.18
CA GLY A 96 8.39 -43.19 32.13
C GLY A 96 9.31 -44.36 32.46
N ALA A 97 10.15 -44.73 31.49
CA ALA A 97 11.10 -45.84 31.61
C ALA A 97 12.14 -45.64 32.73
N ASP A 98 12.60 -44.40 32.92
CA ASP A 98 13.64 -44.07 33.91
C ASP A 98 13.08 -44.17 35.34
N ASP A 99 11.87 -43.66 35.58
CA ASP A 99 11.17 -43.77 36.86
C ASP A 99 10.81 -45.24 37.20
N LEU A 100 10.38 -46.01 36.20
CA LEU A 100 10.13 -47.45 36.36
C LEU A 100 11.42 -48.19 36.77
N ASP A 101 12.55 -47.89 36.14
CA ASP A 101 13.82 -48.56 36.43
C ASP A 101 14.31 -48.32 37.86
N GLU A 102 14.16 -47.09 38.36
CA GLU A 102 14.52 -46.74 39.75
C GLU A 102 13.53 -47.32 40.76
N PHE A 103 12.23 -47.28 40.45
CA PHE A 103 11.19 -47.88 41.29
C PHE A 103 11.33 -49.41 41.39
N ASN A 104 11.62 -50.08 40.29
CA ASN A 104 11.87 -51.52 40.28
C ASN A 104 13.15 -51.89 41.03
N ALA A 105 14.20 -51.04 40.97
CA ALA A 105 15.40 -51.25 41.76
C ALA A 105 15.14 -51.15 43.27
N PHE A 106 14.26 -50.21 43.67
CA PHE A 106 13.78 -50.09 45.04
C PHE A 106 13.01 -51.35 45.50
N LEU A 107 12.02 -51.79 44.72
CA LEU A 107 11.22 -52.98 45.04
C LEU A 107 12.07 -54.26 45.14
N LEU A 108 13.04 -54.45 44.23
CA LEU A 108 13.95 -55.58 44.30
C LEU A 108 14.94 -55.49 45.47
N SER A 109 15.30 -54.29 45.90
CA SER A 109 16.11 -54.09 47.11
C SER A 109 15.34 -54.54 48.35
N ILE A 110 14.06 -54.16 48.45
CA ILE A 110 13.16 -54.59 49.51
C ILE A 110 13.04 -56.12 49.51
N ALA A 111 12.75 -56.73 48.35
CA ALA A 111 12.61 -58.17 48.23
C ALA A 111 13.87 -58.92 48.72
N ARG A 112 15.06 -58.41 48.38
CA ARG A 112 16.33 -58.99 48.84
C ARG A 112 16.51 -58.85 50.34
N SER A 113 16.24 -57.67 50.90
CA SER A 113 16.38 -57.45 52.36
C SER A 113 15.39 -58.29 53.18
N VAL A 114 14.18 -58.51 52.66
CA VAL A 114 13.19 -59.40 53.30
C VAL A 114 13.66 -60.86 53.24
N ALA A 115 14.14 -61.33 52.09
CA ALA A 115 14.71 -62.68 51.94
C ALA A 115 15.88 -62.91 52.90
N GLU A 116 16.82 -61.96 52.97
CA GLU A 116 17.99 -62.06 53.87
C GLU A 116 17.61 -62.09 55.36
N ALA A 117 16.51 -61.44 55.74
CA ALA A 117 16.01 -61.43 57.11
C ALA A 117 15.22 -62.71 57.47
N ALA A 118 14.59 -63.35 56.48
CA ALA A 118 13.86 -64.61 56.62
C ALA A 118 14.77 -65.85 56.55
N GLY A 119 15.94 -65.72 55.94
CA GLY A 119 17.01 -66.72 55.92
C GLY A 119 17.62 -66.97 57.29
N GLU A 120 16.98 -67.84 58.08
CA GLU A 120 17.58 -68.38 59.29
C GLU A 120 18.62 -69.44 58.94
N GLY A 121 19.82 -69.00 58.55
CA GLY A 121 21.00 -69.85 58.73
C GLY A 121 21.06 -70.24 60.20
N VAL A 122 21.05 -71.54 60.51
CA VAL A 122 21.08 -72.04 61.90
C VAL A 122 22.31 -71.40 62.57
N LEU A 123 22.08 -70.48 63.53
CA LEU A 123 23.13 -69.71 64.23
C LEU A 123 24.07 -68.90 63.31
N GLY A 124 23.61 -68.42 62.15
CA GLY A 124 24.44 -67.64 61.22
C GLY A 124 25.41 -68.48 60.39
N ILE A 125 25.22 -69.80 60.35
CA ILE A 125 26.00 -70.73 59.52
C ILE A 125 25.06 -71.32 58.46
N GLY A 126 25.14 -70.82 57.22
CA GLY A 126 24.33 -71.27 56.08
C GLY A 126 24.15 -70.20 55.02
N LYS A 127 23.50 -70.52 53.90
CA LYS A 127 23.06 -69.52 52.92
C LYS A 127 21.99 -68.62 53.58
N ASN A 128 22.15 -67.31 53.48
CA ASN A 128 21.18 -66.32 54.00
C ASN A 128 19.90 -66.20 53.15
N THR A 129 19.80 -66.93 52.05
CA THR A 129 18.60 -66.99 51.20
C THR A 129 18.38 -68.42 50.75
N SER A 130 17.13 -68.90 50.85
CA SER A 130 16.74 -70.23 50.36
C SER A 130 16.76 -70.29 48.82
N ASP A 131 16.76 -71.50 48.27
CA ASP A 131 16.72 -71.68 46.82
C ASP A 131 15.35 -71.22 46.26
N GLU A 132 14.26 -71.38 47.03
CA GLU A 132 12.91 -70.87 46.73
C GLU A 132 12.83 -69.34 46.72
N GLU A 133 13.46 -68.67 47.70
CA GLU A 133 13.53 -67.20 47.76
C GLU A 133 14.34 -66.65 46.58
N SER A 134 15.42 -67.33 46.21
CA SER A 134 16.24 -66.98 45.05
C SER A 134 15.46 -67.13 43.74
N GLU A 135 14.64 -68.18 43.61
CA GLU A 135 13.75 -68.37 42.46
C GLU A 135 12.67 -67.29 42.40
N MET A 136 12.10 -66.90 43.54
CA MET A 136 11.14 -65.81 43.62
C MET A 136 11.71 -64.46 43.24
N LEU A 137 12.93 -64.13 43.68
CA LEU A 137 13.60 -62.90 43.25
C LEU A 137 13.77 -62.85 41.72
N GLN A 138 14.06 -63.99 41.08
CA GLN A 138 14.14 -64.07 39.62
C GLN A 138 12.76 -63.91 38.95
N LYS A 139 11.70 -64.53 39.50
CA LYS A 139 10.32 -64.37 39.03
C LYS A 139 9.86 -62.92 39.16
N LEU A 140 10.09 -62.30 40.32
CA LEU A 140 9.77 -60.91 40.61
C LEU A 140 10.49 -59.96 39.66
N ALA A 141 11.78 -60.18 39.40
CA ALA A 141 12.54 -59.38 38.43
C ALA A 141 12.00 -59.49 37.00
N LYS A 142 11.40 -60.63 36.62
CA LYS A 142 10.72 -60.81 35.33
C LYS A 142 9.37 -60.09 35.31
N VAL A 143 8.54 -60.26 36.35
CA VAL A 143 7.22 -59.62 36.48
C VAL A 143 7.34 -58.10 36.48
N LEU A 144 8.32 -57.56 37.21
CA LEU A 144 8.62 -56.13 37.25
C LEU A 144 9.29 -55.62 35.96
N GLN A 145 9.62 -56.49 35.01
CA GLN A 145 10.40 -56.12 33.81
C GLN A 145 11.71 -55.40 34.16
N ALA A 146 12.35 -55.81 35.25
CA ALA A 146 13.55 -55.21 35.81
C ALA A 146 14.84 -55.87 35.29
N THR A 147 14.73 -56.89 34.43
CA THR A 147 15.89 -57.62 33.92
C THR A 147 16.76 -56.74 33.00
N PRO A 148 18.07 -57.04 32.85
CA PRO A 148 18.95 -56.29 31.95
C PRO A 148 18.46 -56.23 30.50
N ALA A 149 17.76 -57.28 30.04
CA ALA A 149 17.16 -57.32 28.72
C ALA A 149 16.05 -56.27 28.56
N HIS A 150 15.16 -56.14 29.54
CA HIS A 150 14.10 -55.12 29.53
C HIS A 150 14.68 -53.70 29.59
N LYS A 151 15.69 -53.46 30.45
CA LYS A 151 16.40 -52.17 30.52
C LYS A 151 17.04 -51.80 29.19
N LYS A 152 17.69 -52.76 28.53
CA LYS A 152 18.29 -52.57 27.20
C LYS A 152 17.22 -52.26 26.15
N ALA A 153 16.11 -53.00 26.14
CA ALA A 153 15.01 -52.77 25.21
C ALA A 153 14.41 -51.36 25.37
N ARG A 154 14.14 -50.92 26.60
CA ARG A 154 13.65 -49.55 26.88
C ARG A 154 14.63 -48.47 26.42
N ARG A 155 15.92 -48.64 26.70
CA ARG A 155 16.97 -47.70 26.24
C ARG A 155 17.05 -47.63 24.72
N GLN A 156 16.97 -48.76 24.03
CA GLN A 156 16.97 -48.81 22.57
C GLN A 156 15.70 -48.16 22.01
N ALA A 157 14.53 -48.45 22.57
CA ALA A 157 13.28 -47.80 22.16
C ALA A 157 13.34 -46.28 22.34
N LYS A 158 13.88 -45.79 23.47
CA LYS A 158 14.09 -44.36 23.72
C LYS A 158 15.03 -43.73 22.67
N GLN A 159 16.16 -44.37 22.39
CA GLN A 159 17.11 -43.89 21.38
C GLN A 159 16.52 -43.87 19.96
N THR A 160 15.74 -44.89 19.60
CA THR A 160 15.05 -44.94 18.30
C THR A 160 13.99 -43.84 18.22
N ALA A 161 13.17 -43.67 19.26
CA ALA A 161 12.16 -42.61 19.30
C ALA A 161 12.80 -41.20 19.23
N GLU A 162 13.87 -40.95 19.98
CA GLU A 162 14.61 -39.67 19.93
C GLU A 162 15.23 -39.44 18.54
N LYS A 163 15.71 -40.50 17.88
CA LYS A 163 16.24 -40.41 16.52
C LYS A 163 15.13 -40.10 15.51
N GLU A 164 14.01 -40.81 15.57
CA GLU A 164 12.84 -40.58 14.72
C GLU A 164 12.28 -39.17 14.90
N GLU A 165 12.21 -38.67 16.14
CA GLU A 165 11.76 -37.31 16.44
C GLU A 165 12.74 -36.26 15.87
N ARG A 166 14.06 -36.48 16.00
CA ARG A 166 15.07 -35.61 15.39
C ARG A 166 15.01 -35.62 13.87
N GLU A 167 14.82 -36.77 13.25
CA GLU A 167 14.68 -36.90 11.80
C GLU A 167 13.39 -36.24 11.31
N ALA A 168 12.28 -36.41 12.03
CA ALA A 168 11.02 -35.74 11.74
C ALA A 168 11.13 -34.21 11.89
N ALA A 169 11.79 -33.73 12.96
CA ALA A 169 12.04 -32.30 13.16
C ALA A 169 12.95 -31.72 12.06
N ALA A 170 14.00 -32.44 11.67
CA ALA A 170 14.88 -32.02 10.56
C ALA A 170 14.14 -31.99 9.22
N ALA A 171 13.30 -32.99 8.93
CA ALA A 171 12.48 -33.02 7.73
C ALA A 171 11.44 -31.88 7.70
N ALA A 172 10.83 -31.57 8.85
CA ALA A 172 9.90 -30.46 8.99
C ALA A 172 10.61 -29.10 8.76
N GLN A 173 11.79 -28.90 9.34
CA GLN A 173 12.59 -27.70 9.13
C GLN A 173 13.04 -27.57 7.66
N ALA A 174 13.48 -28.66 7.03
CA ALA A 174 13.85 -28.67 5.61
C ALA A 174 12.66 -28.30 4.72
N LYS A 175 11.47 -28.83 5.00
CA LYS A 175 10.23 -28.50 4.28
C LYS A 175 9.85 -27.03 4.46
N ALA A 176 9.93 -26.50 5.68
CA ALA A 176 9.65 -25.09 5.96
C ALA A 176 10.65 -24.16 5.24
N ALA A 177 11.94 -24.50 5.24
CA ALA A 177 12.97 -23.75 4.53
C ALA A 177 12.74 -23.77 3.00
N ALA A 178 12.36 -24.91 2.45
CA ALA A 178 12.02 -25.03 1.02
C ALA A 178 10.80 -24.19 0.64
N GLN A 179 9.74 -24.20 1.47
CA GLN A 179 8.55 -23.37 1.27
C GLN A 179 8.86 -21.88 1.38
N ALA A 180 9.67 -21.47 2.36
CA ALA A 180 10.10 -20.08 2.51
C ALA A 180 10.91 -19.62 1.30
N LYS A 181 11.83 -20.46 0.79
CA LYS A 181 12.60 -20.16 -0.42
C LYS A 181 11.70 -20.05 -1.66
N ALA A 182 10.75 -20.96 -1.85
CA ALA A 182 9.79 -20.91 -2.95
C ALA A 182 8.89 -19.67 -2.88
N ALA A 183 8.42 -19.29 -1.69
CA ALA A 183 7.61 -18.09 -1.49
C ALA A 183 8.43 -16.81 -1.76
N ALA A 184 9.70 -16.75 -1.34
CA ALA A 184 10.59 -15.64 -1.64
C ALA A 184 10.87 -15.52 -3.14
N GLU A 185 11.11 -16.63 -3.84
CA GLU A 185 11.31 -16.64 -5.28
C GLU A 185 10.05 -16.22 -6.05
N ALA A 186 8.87 -16.69 -5.62
CA ALA A 186 7.59 -16.27 -6.19
C ALA A 186 7.33 -14.77 -5.98
N LYS A 187 7.61 -14.24 -4.78
CA LYS A 187 7.51 -12.81 -4.49
C LYS A 187 8.46 -11.99 -5.34
N ALA A 188 9.73 -12.42 -5.47
CA ALA A 188 10.71 -11.74 -6.31
C ALA A 188 10.30 -11.73 -7.80
N LYS A 189 9.77 -12.85 -8.31
CA LYS A 189 9.22 -12.93 -9.68
C LYS A 189 8.00 -12.02 -9.87
N ALA A 190 7.11 -11.95 -8.90
CA ALA A 190 5.95 -11.06 -8.93
C ALA A 190 6.37 -9.57 -8.92
N GLU A 191 7.31 -9.19 -8.05
CA GLU A 191 7.85 -7.83 -8.00
C GLU A 191 8.59 -7.45 -9.29
N ALA A 192 9.37 -8.38 -9.86
CA ALA A 192 10.04 -8.16 -11.14
C ALA A 192 9.03 -7.97 -12.29
N LYS A 193 7.97 -8.80 -12.33
CA LYS A 193 6.90 -8.68 -13.32
C LYS A 193 6.14 -7.35 -13.17
N ALA A 194 5.80 -6.95 -11.94
CA ALA A 194 5.13 -5.68 -11.67
C ALA A 194 6.00 -4.47 -12.08
N LYS A 195 7.30 -4.50 -11.80
CA LYS A 195 8.24 -3.46 -12.26
C LYS A 195 8.36 -3.41 -13.78
N ALA A 196 8.39 -4.56 -14.45
CA ALA A 196 8.43 -4.63 -15.91
C ALA A 196 7.14 -4.08 -16.53
N GLU A 197 5.97 -4.45 -16.01
CA GLU A 197 4.67 -3.94 -16.47
C GLU A 197 4.51 -2.44 -16.23
N ALA A 198 4.95 -1.92 -15.07
CA ALA A 198 4.94 -0.49 -14.79
C ALA A 198 5.85 0.30 -15.75
N THR A 199 7.05 -0.24 -16.03
CA THR A 199 8.00 0.38 -16.97
C THR A 199 7.43 0.37 -18.39
N ALA A 200 6.80 -0.72 -18.81
CA ALA A 200 6.16 -0.81 -20.12
C ALA A 200 4.99 0.18 -20.27
N LYS A 201 4.13 0.30 -19.25
CA LYS A 201 3.04 1.30 -19.24
C LYS A 201 3.56 2.73 -19.30
N ALA A 202 4.57 3.07 -18.50
CA ALA A 202 5.18 4.39 -18.52
C ALA A 202 5.83 4.74 -19.87
N GLN A 203 6.46 3.77 -20.53
CA GLN A 203 7.02 3.95 -21.88
C GLN A 203 5.93 4.19 -22.92
N GLU A 204 4.80 3.48 -22.82
CA GLU A 204 3.68 3.63 -23.75
C GLU A 204 2.96 4.98 -23.56
N GLU A 205 2.72 5.40 -22.32
CA GLU A 205 2.20 6.72 -22.00
C GLU A 205 3.12 7.84 -22.50
N ALA A 206 4.44 7.69 -22.35
CA ALA A 206 5.41 8.64 -22.87
C ALA A 206 5.41 8.72 -24.41
N LYS A 207 5.20 7.60 -25.11
CA LYS A 207 5.04 7.60 -26.58
C LYS A 207 3.76 8.31 -27.00
N GLN A 208 2.64 8.04 -26.32
CA GLN A 208 1.36 8.69 -26.60
C GLN A 208 1.42 10.20 -26.32
N ALA A 209 2.08 10.62 -25.23
CA ALA A 209 2.29 12.03 -24.93
C ALA A 209 3.15 12.72 -26.00
N LYS A 210 4.21 12.07 -26.49
CA LYS A 210 5.01 12.60 -27.60
C LYS A 210 4.23 12.70 -28.91
N ALA A 211 3.45 11.67 -29.25
CA ALA A 211 2.61 11.68 -30.45
C ALA A 211 1.52 12.76 -30.38
N ALA A 212 0.87 12.93 -29.21
CA ALA A 212 -0.12 13.97 -28.98
C ALA A 212 0.50 15.37 -29.06
N ALA A 213 1.69 15.57 -28.49
CA ALA A 213 2.43 16.83 -28.59
C ALA A 213 2.80 17.17 -30.05
N GLU A 214 3.21 16.17 -30.85
CA GLU A 214 3.51 16.36 -32.27
C GLU A 214 2.24 16.73 -33.07
N ILE A 215 1.12 16.07 -32.79
CA ILE A 215 -0.17 16.39 -33.42
C ILE A 215 -0.60 17.82 -33.05
N GLN A 216 -0.50 18.21 -31.78
CA GLN A 216 -0.82 19.57 -31.34
C GLN A 216 0.09 20.62 -31.97
N ALA A 217 1.40 20.34 -32.08
CA ALA A 217 2.34 21.23 -32.75
C ALA A 217 2.00 21.42 -34.23
N LYS A 218 1.62 20.35 -34.95
CA LYS A 218 1.18 20.43 -36.35
C LYS A 218 -0.13 21.21 -36.49
N MET A 219 -1.11 20.98 -35.61
CA MET A 219 -2.37 21.72 -35.59
C MET A 219 -2.16 23.22 -35.31
N ALA A 220 -1.34 23.56 -34.32
CA ALA A 220 -1.00 24.94 -34.01
C ALA A 220 -0.25 25.63 -35.16
N ALA A 221 0.66 24.92 -35.84
CA ALA A 221 1.34 25.44 -37.02
C ALA A 221 0.38 25.68 -38.19
N GLN A 222 -0.58 24.78 -38.42
CA GLN A 222 -1.59 24.94 -39.47
C GLN A 222 -2.54 26.09 -39.16
N GLN A 223 -2.94 26.26 -37.90
CA GLN A 223 -3.78 27.38 -37.47
C GLN A 223 -3.06 28.72 -37.66
N ARG A 224 -1.78 28.81 -37.25
CA ARG A 224 -0.96 30.01 -37.52
C ARG A 224 -0.87 30.36 -39.00
N LYS A 225 -0.78 29.35 -39.88
CA LYS A 225 -0.81 29.57 -41.34
C LYS A 225 -2.18 30.12 -41.78
N ARG A 226 -3.28 29.52 -41.33
CA ARG A 226 -4.64 30.01 -41.64
C ARG A 226 -4.88 31.43 -41.13
N ASP A 227 -4.44 31.74 -39.91
CA ASP A 227 -4.57 33.07 -39.32
C ASP A 227 -3.73 34.11 -40.09
N ALA A 228 -2.54 33.73 -40.56
CA ALA A 228 -1.71 34.58 -41.39
C ALA A 228 -2.33 34.82 -42.78
N GLU A 229 -2.90 33.79 -43.40
CA GLU A 229 -3.62 33.89 -44.68
C GLU A 229 -4.89 34.74 -44.55
N ALA A 230 -5.64 34.60 -43.45
CA ALA A 230 -6.82 35.42 -43.17
C ALA A 230 -6.42 36.90 -43.01
N LYS A 231 -5.41 37.19 -42.18
CA LYS A 231 -4.89 38.56 -42.01
C LYS A 231 -4.39 39.17 -43.33
N ALA A 232 -3.75 38.37 -44.19
CA ALA A 232 -3.30 38.83 -45.49
C ALA A 232 -4.47 39.16 -46.43
N ARG A 233 -5.55 38.35 -46.40
CA ARG A 233 -6.78 38.62 -47.16
C ARG A 233 -7.49 39.87 -46.65
N ASP A 234 -7.62 40.04 -45.34
CA ASP A 234 -8.26 41.22 -44.74
C ASP A 234 -7.49 42.50 -45.09
N LEU A 235 -6.15 42.45 -45.05
CA LEU A 235 -5.31 43.58 -45.47
C LEU A 235 -5.45 43.88 -46.97
N ALA A 236 -5.55 42.85 -47.82
CA ALA A 236 -5.75 43.02 -49.25
C ALA A 236 -7.12 43.64 -49.56
N MET A 237 -8.19 43.16 -48.93
CA MET A 237 -9.53 43.73 -49.06
C MET A 237 -9.60 45.18 -48.54
N ALA A 238 -8.91 45.49 -47.44
CA ALA A 238 -8.83 46.85 -46.92
C ALA A 238 -8.10 47.79 -47.88
N LYS A 239 -6.99 47.32 -48.50
CA LYS A 239 -6.27 48.08 -49.53
C LYS A 239 -7.13 48.34 -50.76
N GLU A 240 -7.79 47.30 -51.28
CA GLU A 240 -8.68 47.41 -52.44
C GLU A 240 -9.86 48.37 -52.16
N LYS A 241 -10.43 48.31 -50.96
CA LYS A 241 -11.49 49.24 -50.55
C LYS A 241 -11.00 50.69 -50.47
N ALA A 242 -9.82 50.92 -49.89
CA ALA A 242 -9.23 52.25 -49.80
C ALA A 242 -8.92 52.85 -51.19
N GLU A 243 -8.46 52.02 -52.13
CA GLU A 243 -8.20 52.43 -53.51
C GLU A 243 -9.50 52.85 -54.22
N ARG A 244 -10.58 52.06 -54.08
CA ARG A 244 -11.90 52.42 -54.64
C ARG A 244 -12.50 53.68 -54.02
N GLU A 245 -12.31 53.89 -52.71
CA GLU A 245 -12.76 55.11 -52.03
C GLU A 245 -11.99 56.35 -52.52
N ALA A 246 -10.68 56.23 -52.78
CA ALA A 246 -9.86 57.30 -53.34
C ALA A 246 -10.27 57.64 -54.79
N GLU A 247 -10.50 56.63 -55.64
CA GLU A 247 -10.98 56.83 -57.01
C GLU A 247 -12.36 57.51 -57.05
N ALA A 248 -13.26 57.14 -56.14
CA ALA A 248 -14.59 57.76 -56.04
C ALA A 248 -14.53 59.23 -55.61
N GLN A 249 -13.61 59.60 -54.70
CA GLN A 249 -13.40 60.98 -54.27
C GLN A 249 -12.81 61.84 -55.40
N ALA A 250 -11.83 61.32 -56.14
CA ALA A 250 -11.25 62.01 -57.29
C ALA A 250 -12.30 62.28 -58.39
N ALA A 251 -13.20 61.32 -58.64
CA ALA A 251 -14.31 61.49 -59.59
C ALA A 251 -15.34 62.54 -59.12
N ALA A 252 -15.59 62.64 -57.82
CA ALA A 252 -16.49 63.64 -57.25
C ALA A 252 -15.91 65.06 -57.35
N GLU A 253 -14.61 65.25 -57.08
CA GLU A 253 -13.93 66.53 -57.24
C GLU A 253 -13.92 67.01 -58.69
N ALA A 254 -13.68 66.12 -59.66
CA ALA A 254 -13.71 66.46 -61.08
C ALA A 254 -15.10 66.96 -61.56
N LYS A 255 -16.18 66.42 -60.97
CA LYS A 255 -17.54 66.82 -61.31
C LYS A 255 -17.91 68.20 -60.75
N ALA A 256 -17.40 68.56 -59.57
CA ALA A 256 -17.63 69.86 -58.94
C ALA A 256 -16.95 71.03 -59.69
N VAL A 257 -15.78 70.78 -60.30
CA VAL A 257 -15.05 71.79 -61.08
C VAL A 257 -15.78 72.14 -62.39
N ALA A 258 -16.41 71.16 -63.04
CA ALA A 258 -17.16 71.36 -64.29
C ALA A 258 -18.47 72.18 -64.10
N GLU A 259 -19.10 72.10 -62.93
CA GLU A 259 -20.35 72.82 -62.63
C GLU A 259 -20.11 74.30 -62.28
N ALA A 260 -18.92 74.63 -61.76
CA ALA A 260 -18.51 76.01 -61.47
C ALA A 260 -18.18 76.85 -62.73
N GLU A 261 -17.65 76.23 -63.79
CA GLU A 261 -17.34 76.94 -65.05
C GLU A 261 -18.58 77.29 -65.89
N ALA A 262 -19.70 76.57 -65.71
CA ALA A 262 -20.94 76.83 -66.46
C ALA A 262 -21.68 78.10 -65.98
N VAL A 263 -21.53 78.48 -64.70
CA VAL A 263 -22.22 79.65 -64.11
C VAL A 263 -21.50 80.96 -64.43
N ALA A 264 -20.18 80.94 -64.67
CA ALA A 264 -19.40 82.14 -64.98
C ALA A 264 -19.60 82.67 -66.42
N LYS A 265 -20.08 81.86 -67.36
CA LYS A 265 -20.17 82.22 -68.79
C LYS A 265 -21.49 82.91 -69.20
N ALA A 266 -22.46 83.05 -68.28
CA ALA A 266 -23.78 83.63 -68.56
C ALA A 266 -23.93 85.12 -68.21
N ALA A 267 -22.90 85.79 -67.66
CA ALA A 267 -23.04 87.13 -67.05
C ALA A 267 -22.29 88.30 -67.74
N SER A 268 -21.85 88.21 -69.00
CA SER A 268 -20.94 89.22 -69.59
C SER A 268 -21.17 89.59 -71.08
N GLN A 269 -22.36 90.04 -71.48
CA GLN A 269 -22.54 90.74 -72.78
C GLN A 269 -23.38 92.02 -72.63
N SER A 270 -22.72 93.18 -72.74
CA SER A 270 -23.28 94.54 -72.62
C SER A 270 -24.10 94.96 -73.86
N ARG A 271 -25.22 95.67 -73.64
CA ARG A 271 -26.27 95.95 -74.63
C ARG A 271 -26.20 97.30 -75.37
N PHE A 272 -25.20 98.15 -75.14
CA PHE A 272 -25.17 99.52 -75.68
C PHE A 272 -24.37 99.62 -76.99
N LYS A 273 -25.03 99.93 -78.11
CA LYS A 273 -24.42 100.02 -79.47
C LYS A 273 -24.20 101.44 -80.01
N GLU A 274 -24.85 102.47 -79.46
CA GLU A 274 -24.74 103.87 -79.92
C GLU A 274 -24.39 104.82 -78.77
N PHE A 275 -23.57 105.85 -79.04
CA PHE A 275 -23.14 106.86 -78.05
C PHE A 275 -23.42 108.28 -78.58
N ILE A 276 -23.95 109.14 -77.71
CA ILE A 276 -24.33 110.53 -78.06
C ILE A 276 -23.13 111.47 -77.96
N ALA A 277 -22.24 111.25 -76.99
CA ALA A 277 -21.09 112.09 -76.75
C ALA A 277 -20.03 111.38 -75.91
N GLU A 278 -18.81 111.90 -75.97
CA GLU A 278 -17.74 111.59 -75.02
C GLU A 278 -17.56 112.77 -74.06
N HIS A 279 -17.67 112.51 -72.76
CA HIS A 279 -17.58 113.53 -71.73
C HIS A 279 -16.33 113.32 -70.88
N LYS A 280 -15.47 114.34 -70.83
CA LYS A 280 -14.29 114.35 -69.97
C LYS A 280 -14.66 114.92 -68.60
N VAL A 281 -14.57 114.09 -67.56
CA VAL A 281 -14.90 114.45 -66.19
C VAL A 281 -13.99 115.58 -65.70
N VAL A 282 -14.56 116.71 -65.29
CA VAL A 282 -13.83 117.79 -64.61
C VAL A 282 -14.01 117.70 -63.09
N SER A 283 -13.15 118.41 -62.35
CA SER A 283 -13.14 118.36 -60.88
C SER A 283 -14.49 118.81 -60.30
N GLY A 284 -15.09 117.97 -59.45
CA GLY A 284 -16.38 118.21 -58.81
C GLY A 284 -17.60 117.61 -59.50
N GLU A 285 -17.45 116.99 -60.68
CA GLU A 285 -18.55 116.28 -61.35
C GLU A 285 -18.75 114.85 -60.80
N ASN A 286 -19.99 114.36 -60.86
CA ASN A 286 -20.36 112.96 -60.56
C ASN A 286 -21.19 112.39 -61.72
N LEU A 287 -21.36 111.06 -61.77
CA LEU A 287 -22.10 110.41 -62.88
C LEU A 287 -23.53 110.94 -63.03
N SER A 288 -24.19 111.30 -61.92
CA SER A 288 -25.52 111.90 -61.94
C SER A 288 -25.53 113.29 -62.57
N PHE A 289 -24.52 114.13 -62.33
CA PHE A 289 -24.38 115.44 -62.99
C PHE A 289 -24.14 115.30 -64.50
N ILE A 290 -23.34 114.32 -64.91
CA ILE A 290 -23.09 114.03 -66.32
C ILE A 290 -24.41 113.54 -66.97
N SER A 291 -25.14 112.67 -66.28
CA SER A 291 -26.47 112.23 -66.71
C SER A 291 -27.44 113.41 -66.88
N GLN A 292 -27.46 114.35 -65.93
CA GLN A 292 -28.26 115.56 -66.01
C GLN A 292 -27.88 116.43 -67.21
N LYS A 293 -26.60 116.51 -67.56
CA LYS A 293 -26.10 117.32 -68.67
C LYS A 293 -26.53 116.78 -70.04
N TYR A 294 -26.53 115.45 -70.22
CA TYR A 294 -26.79 114.83 -71.53
C TYR A 294 -28.22 114.29 -71.69
N TYR A 295 -28.85 113.85 -70.61
CA TYR A 295 -30.22 113.29 -70.65
C TYR A 295 -31.25 114.20 -69.98
N ASN A 296 -30.86 115.38 -69.51
CA ASN A 296 -31.70 116.27 -68.70
C ASN A 296 -32.29 115.62 -67.42
N THR A 297 -31.73 114.50 -66.96
CA THR A 297 -32.11 113.82 -65.71
C THR A 297 -30.91 113.19 -65.01
N GLN A 298 -30.84 113.31 -63.68
CA GLN A 298 -29.83 112.64 -62.86
C GLN A 298 -30.04 111.14 -62.73
N ALA A 299 -31.23 110.61 -63.06
CA ALA A 299 -31.61 109.23 -62.79
C ALA A 299 -30.88 108.18 -63.65
N ASN A 300 -30.38 108.58 -64.83
CA ASN A 300 -29.83 107.65 -65.82
C ASN A 300 -28.32 107.42 -65.68
N TRP A 301 -27.75 107.68 -64.50
CA TRP A 301 -26.32 107.49 -64.23
C TRP A 301 -25.86 106.02 -64.30
N ARG A 302 -26.76 105.07 -63.98
CA ARG A 302 -26.45 103.62 -64.02
C ARG A 302 -26.12 103.11 -65.43
N LEU A 303 -26.80 103.65 -66.44
CA LEU A 303 -26.57 103.29 -67.84
C LEU A 303 -25.19 103.77 -68.31
N ILE A 304 -24.77 104.96 -67.85
CA ILE A 304 -23.42 105.47 -68.09
C ILE A 304 -22.39 104.57 -67.40
N TYR A 305 -22.65 104.11 -66.17
CA TYR A 305 -21.75 103.18 -65.49
C TYR A 305 -21.63 101.83 -66.21
N GLU A 306 -22.75 101.20 -66.57
CA GLU A 306 -22.77 99.91 -67.25
C GLU A 306 -22.04 99.95 -68.61
N ALA A 307 -22.19 101.05 -69.35
CA ALA A 307 -21.49 101.25 -70.62
C ALA A 307 -19.98 101.54 -70.46
N ASN A 308 -19.52 101.92 -69.26
CA ASN A 308 -18.13 102.29 -68.98
C ASN A 308 -17.56 101.50 -67.79
N GLN A 309 -18.10 100.31 -67.47
CA GLN A 309 -17.67 99.52 -66.31
C GLN A 309 -16.20 99.13 -66.43
N ASP A 310 -15.73 98.89 -67.65
CA ASP A 310 -14.31 98.62 -67.95
C ASP A 310 -13.38 99.81 -67.59
N VAL A 311 -13.91 101.04 -67.55
CA VAL A 311 -13.15 102.28 -67.30
C VAL A 311 -13.31 102.77 -65.86
N ILE A 312 -14.52 102.66 -65.29
CA ILE A 312 -14.83 103.09 -63.91
C ILE A 312 -14.37 102.03 -62.90
N GLY A 313 -14.37 100.75 -63.30
CA GLY A 313 -14.10 99.60 -62.43
C GLY A 313 -15.32 99.22 -61.60
N ASP A 314 -15.12 98.34 -60.61
CA ASP A 314 -16.22 97.72 -59.84
C ASP A 314 -17.04 98.68 -58.96
N ASN A 315 -16.57 99.93 -58.78
CA ASN A 315 -17.21 100.91 -57.90
C ASN A 315 -17.74 102.14 -58.66
N PRO A 316 -19.06 102.24 -58.87
CA PRO A 316 -19.66 103.30 -59.70
C PRO A 316 -19.50 104.72 -59.14
N ASN A 317 -19.27 104.88 -57.84
CA ASN A 317 -19.17 106.20 -57.22
C ASN A 317 -17.78 106.83 -57.37
N LEU A 318 -16.81 106.10 -57.93
CA LEU A 318 -15.40 106.46 -57.91
C LEU A 318 -14.92 106.86 -59.31
N ILE A 319 -15.42 107.99 -59.82
CA ILE A 319 -14.93 108.58 -61.07
C ILE A 319 -13.76 109.54 -60.81
N ARG A 320 -12.73 109.47 -61.65
CA ARG A 320 -11.50 110.27 -61.53
C ARG A 320 -11.52 111.42 -62.54
N VAL A 321 -11.10 112.59 -62.08
CA VAL A 321 -10.96 113.78 -62.93
C VAL A 321 -10.04 113.47 -64.11
N GLY A 322 -10.48 113.81 -65.32
CA GLY A 322 -9.77 113.53 -66.57
C GLY A 322 -10.20 112.26 -67.31
N GLN A 323 -11.02 111.39 -66.71
CA GLN A 323 -11.59 110.22 -67.39
C GLN A 323 -12.55 110.65 -68.50
N VAL A 324 -12.48 109.96 -69.64
CA VAL A 324 -13.41 110.14 -70.76
C VAL A 324 -14.49 109.06 -70.66
N LEU A 325 -15.73 109.46 -70.40
CA LEU A 325 -16.88 108.57 -70.30
C LEU A 325 -17.70 108.63 -71.59
N LYS A 326 -18.02 107.46 -72.13
CA LYS A 326 -18.90 107.34 -73.30
C LYS A 326 -20.35 107.41 -72.84
N ILE A 327 -21.09 108.39 -73.33
CA ILE A 327 -22.50 108.57 -72.95
C ILE A 327 -23.37 107.79 -73.94
N PRO A 328 -23.97 106.65 -73.56
CA PRO A 328 -24.76 105.85 -74.48
C PRO A 328 -25.99 106.64 -74.94
N LYS A 329 -26.54 106.31 -76.10
CA LYS A 329 -27.84 106.84 -76.51
C LYS A 329 -28.94 106.06 -75.79
N LEU A 330 -29.87 106.80 -75.16
CA LEU A 330 -31.10 106.21 -74.60
C LEU A 330 -31.97 105.63 -75.72
#